data_AF-A0A7C2VX64-F1
#
_entry.id   AF-A0A7C2VX64-F1
#
_cell.length_a   1.000
_cell.length_b   1.000
_cell.length_c   1.000
_cell.angle_alpha   90.00
_cell.angle_beta   90.00
_cell.angle_gamma   90.00
#
_symmetry.space_group_name_H-M   'P 1'
#
loop_
_entity.id
_entity.type
_entity.pdbx_description
1 polymer ?
#
loop_
_entity_poly.entity_id
_entity_poly.type
_entity_poly.pdbx_seq_one_letter_code
_entity_poly.pdbx_strand_id
1 'polypeptide(L)' 'IGRRLLSELEEALRARGATECYLEVRVDNTPALALYEKMGYRRAGLLQDYYGPGEHGFLMRKRLI' A
#
# COMPACT_ATOMS: atom_id res chain seq x y z
N ILE A 1 -11.62 -11.18 0.43
CA ILE A 1 -10.40 -11.76 -0.19
C ILE A 1 -9.18 -10.84 -0.13
N GLY A 2 -9.29 -9.54 -0.45
CA GLY A 2 -8.12 -8.63 -0.52
C GLY A 2 -7.23 -8.60 0.74
N ARG A 3 -7.82 -8.49 1.94
CA ARG A 3 -7.09 -8.60 3.21
C ARG A 3 -6.27 -9.89 3.32
N ARG A 4 -6.87 -11.02 2.95
CA ARG A 4 -6.20 -12.33 3.04
C ARG A 4 -5.02 -12.39 2.09
N LEU A 5 -5.21 -12.03 0.82
CA LEU A 5 -4.14 -12.01 -0.17
C LEU A 5 -2.98 -11.09 0.24
N LEU A 6 -3.30 -9.92 0.78
CA LEU A 6 -2.28 -8.98 1.25
C LEU A 6 -1.51 -9.52 2.46
N SER A 7 -2.19 -10.16 3.42
CA SER A 7 -1.52 -10.84 4.54
C SER A 7 -0.58 -11.96 4.06
N GLU A 8 -1.03 -12.82 3.15
CA GLU A 8 -0.19 -13.91 2.62
C GLU A 8 1.04 -13.35 1.87
N LEU A 9 0.87 -12.26 1.12
CA LEU A 9 1.98 -11.56 0.46
C LEU A 9 2.97 -10.99 1.48
N GLU A 10 2.49 -10.32 2.53
CA GLU A 10 3.33 -9.76 3.59
C GLU A 10 4.14 -10.85 4.30
N GLU A 11 3.54 -11.99 4.63
CA GLU A 11 4.25 -13.12 5.22
C GLU A 11 5.31 -13.70 4.27
N ALA A 12 4.98 -13.81 2.98
CA ALA A 12 5.92 -14.24 1.95
C ALA A 12 7.10 -13.25 1.78
N LEU A 13 6.87 -11.96 1.99
CA LEU A 13 7.91 -10.92 2.00
C LEU A 13 8.78 -11.01 3.26
N ARG A 14 8.18 -11.18 4.45
CA ARG A 14 8.91 -11.42 5.71
C ARG A 14 9.83 -12.62 5.62
N ALA A 15 9.34 -13.74 5.07
CA ALA A 15 10.11 -14.96 4.87
C ALA A 15 11.34 -14.77 3.95
N ARG A 16 11.33 -13.72 3.11
CA ARG A 16 12.45 -13.34 2.24
C ARG A 16 13.35 -12.26 2.85
N GLY A 17 13.13 -11.89 4.11
CA GLY A 17 13.90 -10.87 4.81
C GLY A 17 13.51 -9.43 4.48
N ALA A 18 12.36 -9.19 3.84
CA ALA A 18 11.87 -7.84 3.60
C ALA A 18 11.51 -7.16 4.93
N THR A 19 11.99 -5.93 5.13
CA THR A 19 11.75 -5.14 6.35
C THR A 19 10.65 -4.11 6.20
N GLU A 20 10.28 -3.78 4.96
CA GLU A 20 9.22 -2.84 4.62
C GLU A 20 8.49 -3.31 3.35
N CYS A 21 7.22 -2.92 3.24
CA CYS A 21 6.40 -3.09 2.04
C CYS A 21 5.84 -1.73 1.62
N TYR A 22 5.91 -1.47 0.32
CA TYR A 22 5.41 -0.26 -0.31
C TYR A 22 4.31 -0.62 -1.32
N LEU A 23 3.36 0.29 -1.50
CA LEU A 23 2.33 0.20 -2.53
C LEU A 23 1.88 1.59 -2.96
N GLU A 24 1.37 1.70 -4.18
CA GLU A 24 0.70 2.88 -4.69
C GLU A 24 -0.81 2.67 -4.77
N VAL A 25 -1.58 3.71 -4.47
CA VAL A 25 -3.04 3.70 -4.58
C VAL A 25 -3.54 5.06 -5.05
N ARG A 26 -4.52 5.11 -5.95
CA ARG A 26 -5.15 6.38 -6.37
C ARG A 26 -5.72 7.14 -5.16
N VAL A 27 -5.60 8.46 -5.16
CA VAL A 27 -6.08 9.31 -4.05
C VAL A 27 -7.60 9.23 -3.82
N ASP A 28 -8.36 8.90 -4.86
CA ASP A 28 -9.82 8.79 -4.85
C ASP A 28 -10.33 7.36 -4.59
N ASN A 29 -9.43 6.36 -4.51
CA ASN A 29 -9.79 4.97 -4.23
C ASN A 29 -9.98 4.75 -2.71
N THR A 30 -11.05 5.35 -2.18
CA THR A 30 -11.38 5.31 -0.75
C THR A 30 -11.53 3.90 -0.17
N PRO A 31 -12.07 2.88 -0.88
CA PRO A 31 -12.13 1.51 -0.34
C PRO A 31 -10.75 0.87 -0.19
N ALA A 32 -9.84 1.07 -1.15
CA ALA A 32 -8.49 0.53 -1.08
C ALA A 32 -7.67 1.25 -0.01
N LEU A 33 -7.76 2.58 0.08
CA LEU A 33 -7.13 3.37 1.15
C LEU A 33 -7.55 2.86 2.53
N ALA A 34 -8.85 2.68 2.76
CA ALA A 34 -9.36 2.16 4.03
C ALA A 34 -8.87 0.72 4.32
N LEU A 35 -8.75 -0.13 3.28
CA LEU A 35 -8.17 -1.47 3.44
C LEU A 35 -6.70 -1.39 3.87
N TYR A 36 -5.87 -0.61 3.18
CA TYR A 36 -4.45 -0.49 3.48
C TYR A 36 -4.19 0.16 4.84
N GLU A 37 -4.93 1.21 5.19
CA GLU A 37 -4.85 1.85 6.51
C GLU A 37 -5.21 0.87 7.64
N LYS A 38 -6.28 0.07 7.48
CA LYS A 38 -6.65 -1.01 8.42
C LYS A 38 -5.60 -2.12 8.52
N MET A 39 -4.85 -2.34 7.45
CA MET A 39 -3.77 -3.32 7.38
C MET A 39 -2.45 -2.78 7.94
N GLY A 40 -2.39 -1.53 8.38
CA GLY A 40 -1.23 -0.92 9.03
C GLY A 40 -0.31 -0.14 8.08
N TYR A 41 -0.72 0.09 6.83
CA TYR A 41 0.01 0.98 5.94
C TYR A 41 -0.23 2.44 6.32
N ARG A 42 0.79 3.27 6.11
CA ARG A 42 0.76 4.72 6.33
C ARG A 42 1.20 5.43 5.06
N ARG A 43 0.65 6.61 4.80
CA ARG A 43 1.07 7.44 3.67
C ARG A 43 2.53 7.84 3.86
N ALA A 44 3.35 7.60 2.85
CA ALA A 44 4.76 7.94 2.79
C ALA A 44 5.03 9.10 1.83
N GLY A 45 4.13 9.35 0.87
CA GLY A 45 4.25 10.47 -0.07
C GLY A 45 3.02 10.61 -0.97
N LEU A 46 2.99 11.73 -1.70
CA LEU A 46 2.07 11.98 -2.80
C LEU A 46 2.82 11.73 -4.11
N LEU A 47 2.21 10.96 -5.01
CA LEU A 47 2.70 10.69 -6.36
C LEU A 47 1.87 11.54 -7.34
N GLN A 48 2.42 12.67 -7.76
CA GLN A 48 1.76 13.57 -8.69
C GLN A 48 1.65 12.92 -10.07
N ASP A 49 0.46 13.03 -10.67
CA ASP A 49 0.09 12.52 -12.00
C ASP A 49 0.50 11.06 -12.31
N TYR A 50 0.63 10.22 -11.27
CA TYR A 50 1.13 8.85 -11.40
C TYR A 50 0.24 7.94 -12.26
N TYR A 51 -1.07 8.15 -12.19
CA TYR A 51 -2.03 7.39 -13.00
C TYR A 51 -2.46 8.12 -14.28
N GLY A 52 -1.99 9.37 -14.48
CA GLY A 52 -2.35 10.25 -15.58
C GLY A 52 -2.47 11.72 -15.14
N PRO A 53 -2.66 12.67 -16.08
CA PRO A 53 -2.81 14.08 -15.76
C PRO A 53 -3.98 14.35 -14.79
N GLY A 54 -3.68 14.91 -13.61
CA GLY A 54 -4.66 15.13 -12.54
C GLY A 54 -5.02 13.88 -11.72
N GLU A 55 -4.48 12.71 -12.08
CA GLU A 55 -4.75 11.45 -11.40
C GLU A 55 -3.58 11.07 -10.48
N HIS A 56 -3.63 11.60 -9.26
CA HIS A 56 -2.58 11.40 -8.27
C HIS A 56 -2.69 10.05 -7.56
N GLY A 57 -1.56 9.58 -7.04
CA GLY A 57 -1.49 8.43 -6.15
C GLY A 57 -0.94 8.80 -4.77
N PHE A 58 -1.22 7.98 -3.77
CA PHE A 58 -0.46 7.95 -2.53
C PHE A 58 0.53 6.80 -2.59
N LEU A 59 1.80 7.07 -2.27
CA LEU A 59 2.73 6.04 -1.85
C LEU A 59 2.41 5.70 -0.41
N MET A 60 2.17 4.43 -0.11
CA MET A 60 1.95 3.94 1.24
C MET A 60 3.03 2.94 1.63
N ARG A 61 3.40 2.93 2.91
CA ARG A 61 4.41 2.04 3.47
C ARG A 61 3.93 1.33 4.72
N LYS A 62 4.43 0.11 4.94
CA LYS A 62 4.26 -0.65 6.18
C LYS A 62 5.58 -1.31 6.56
N ARG A 63 5.97 -1.21 7.83
CA ARG A 63 7.11 -1.96 8.37
C ARG A 63 6.72 -3.42 8.57
N LEU A 64 7.58 -4.32 8.10
CA LEU A 64 7.43 -5.79 8.17
C LEU A 64 8.41 -6.44 9.17
N ILE A 65 8.85 -5.70 10.18
CA ILE A 65 9.62 -6.21 11.32
C ILE A 65 9.05 -5.66 12.62
#